data_AF-A0A1I7GEL6-F1
#
_entry.id   AF-A0A1I7GEL6-F1
#
_cell.length_a   1.000
_cell.length_b   1.000
_cell.length_c   1.000
_cell.angle_alpha   90.00
_cell.angle_beta   90.00
_cell.angle_gamma   90.00
#
_symmetry.space_group_name_H-M   'P 1'
#
loop_
_entity.id
_entity.type
_entity.pdbx_description
1 polymer ?
#
loop_
_entity_poly.entity_id
_entity_poly.type
_entity_poly.pdbx_seq_one_letter_code
_entity_poly.pdbx_strand_id
1 'polypeptide(L)'
;MKTTMNRQKNILSKYIKSIMFLLFFTISVIGCGSISDGEYAASVTLTGGSGRASIESPCTVTAKKGKFTARIVWSSPNYDYMIVDGKRYDKVNTEGNSEFEIPVVLDKKMDVQADTTAMSKPYLIDYTLTFSTSKADSAGEAEEKAEISEKFKTESELENPPVIAGLTYESTDETKFAGCYRIHRYSGGYAVICVNDGRNYLIVPDGKEIPKAEDVKILQQPLDKIYLAASGAMCQFDTIGAVGNIALSGIEKDSWYIDSAKKLMEEGTLKYGGKYSAPNYEMMVSDDIDLAIESTMILHSPKVIEKLEQLEIPVFIDRSSYEQDPVGRCEWIKIYGLLTGKEKEAEQAFSEQLGKITSLDNIDFSGKRVSFFSINSEHLIYTRGKDDYFAKMVEKAGGVYVAPPENSKDGNSSYLSVSTEAYYDYARDVDILIYNAAIEDAPKDLEELKKSDVIFGDMQAVKSGDVWYTDKSLYQFANKTGDIISDLSEVLSDKKDDTGFFHKLR
;
A
#
# COMPACT_ATOMS: atom_id res chain seq x y z
N MET A 1 23.72 -52.40 -24.89
CA MET A 1 24.69 -51.94 -23.87
C MET A 1 24.61 -50.45 -23.53
N LYS A 2 24.34 -49.53 -24.48
CA LYS A 2 24.22 -48.07 -24.19
C LYS A 2 22.98 -47.67 -23.38
N THR A 3 21.88 -48.41 -23.46
CA THR A 3 20.61 -48.07 -22.79
C THR A 3 20.62 -48.39 -21.29
N THR A 4 21.44 -49.36 -20.87
CA THR A 4 21.55 -49.77 -19.46
C THR A 4 22.49 -48.86 -18.65
N MET A 5 23.49 -48.25 -19.30
CA MET A 5 24.41 -47.28 -18.67
C MET A 5 23.75 -45.93 -18.32
N ASN A 6 22.81 -45.45 -19.14
CA ASN A 6 22.12 -44.17 -18.85
C ASN A 6 21.13 -44.27 -17.68
N ARG A 7 20.54 -45.45 -17.48
CA ARG A 7 19.60 -45.67 -16.36
C ARG A 7 20.33 -45.75 -15.01
N GLN A 8 21.54 -46.32 -14.98
CA GLN A 8 22.38 -46.34 -13.77
C GLN A 8 22.96 -44.96 -13.42
N LYS A 9 23.32 -44.11 -14.39
CA LYS A 9 23.80 -42.74 -14.13
C LYS A 9 22.72 -41.83 -13.50
N ASN A 10 21.47 -41.96 -13.92
CA ASN A 10 20.37 -41.17 -13.36
C ASN A 10 19.96 -41.59 -11.95
N ILE A 11 20.12 -42.88 -11.60
CA ILE A 11 19.87 -43.37 -10.23
C ILE A 11 21.01 -42.97 -9.29
N LEU A 12 22.27 -43.04 -9.75
CA LEU A 12 23.43 -42.61 -8.97
C LEU A 12 23.45 -41.09 -8.71
N SER A 13 23.01 -40.28 -9.68
CA SER A 13 22.86 -38.83 -9.56
C SER A 13 21.79 -38.41 -8.53
N LYS A 14 20.66 -39.14 -8.47
CA LYS A 14 19.62 -38.91 -7.46
C LYS A 14 20.07 -39.28 -6.04
N TYR A 15 20.82 -40.37 -5.87
CA TYR A 15 21.35 -40.78 -4.56
C TYR A 15 22.46 -39.86 -4.05
N ILE A 16 23.34 -39.34 -4.93
CA ILE A 16 24.37 -38.37 -4.55
C ILE A 16 23.76 -37.02 -4.15
N LYS A 17 22.69 -36.57 -4.81
CA LYS A 17 21.94 -35.36 -4.41
C LYS A 17 21.19 -35.54 -3.08
N SER A 18 20.60 -36.71 -2.82
CA SER A 18 19.96 -37.00 -1.52
C SER A 18 20.96 -37.13 -0.37
N ILE A 19 22.17 -37.64 -0.61
CA ILE A 19 23.21 -37.77 0.42
C ILE A 19 23.91 -36.42 0.70
N MET A 20 24.06 -35.54 -0.30
CA MET A 20 24.50 -34.15 -0.07
C MET A 20 23.45 -33.30 0.68
N PHE A 21 22.16 -33.61 0.51
CA PHE A 21 21.08 -32.93 1.24
C PHE A 21 21.00 -33.39 2.71
N LEU A 22 21.38 -34.63 3.01
CA LEU A 22 21.40 -35.17 4.38
C LEU A 22 22.66 -34.76 5.19
N LEU A 23 23.78 -34.47 4.51
CA LEU A 23 25.03 -34.04 5.18
C LEU A 23 25.05 -32.54 5.55
N PHE A 24 24.14 -31.74 5.01
CA PHE A 24 23.97 -30.33 5.39
C PHE A 24 23.09 -30.14 6.64
N PHE A 25 22.44 -31.20 7.14
CA PHE A 25 21.51 -31.13 8.27
C PHE A 25 22.09 -31.57 9.62
N THR A 26 23.40 -31.84 9.70
CA THR A 26 24.06 -32.30 10.94
C THR A 26 25.27 -31.48 11.38
N ILE A 27 25.25 -30.17 11.13
CA ILE A 27 26.07 -29.20 11.88
C ILE A 27 25.12 -28.16 12.47
N SER A 28 24.42 -28.55 13.52
CA SER A 28 23.61 -27.64 14.34
C SER A 28 23.66 -28.08 15.79
N VAL A 29 24.86 -28.17 16.36
CA VAL A 29 25.04 -28.07 17.80
C VAL A 29 26.38 -27.40 18.08
N ILE A 30 26.32 -26.40 18.96
CA ILE A 30 27.39 -25.57 19.55
C ILE A 30 27.62 -24.22 18.86
N GLY A 31 26.93 -23.21 19.39
CA GLY A 31 27.25 -21.80 19.22
C GLY A 31 26.17 -20.92 19.83
N CYS A 32 26.37 -20.42 21.05
CA CYS A 32 25.55 -19.38 21.68
C CYS A 32 25.20 -18.29 20.67
N GLY A 33 23.91 -17.93 20.58
CA GLY A 33 23.47 -16.82 19.74
C GLY A 33 24.12 -15.51 20.15
N SER A 34 25.12 -15.07 19.38
CA SER A 34 25.61 -13.70 19.39
C SER A 34 24.95 -12.96 18.24
N ILE A 35 24.13 -11.95 18.54
CA ILE A 35 23.76 -10.93 17.56
C ILE A 35 25.06 -10.25 17.12
N SER A 36 25.27 -10.08 15.82
CA SER A 36 26.46 -9.40 15.28
C SER A 36 26.49 -7.93 15.70
N ASP A 37 27.68 -7.32 15.77
CA ASP A 37 27.76 -5.87 15.93
C ASP A 37 27.12 -5.20 14.69
N GLY A 38 26.29 -4.18 14.87
CA GLY A 38 25.52 -3.55 13.78
C GLY A 38 24.39 -2.65 14.26
N GLU A 39 23.72 -1.97 13.33
CA GLU A 39 22.51 -1.19 13.61
C GLU A 39 21.26 -1.97 13.19
N TYR A 40 20.23 -1.90 14.03
CA TYR A 40 18.98 -2.64 13.88
C TYR A 40 17.82 -1.67 14.06
N ALA A 41 16.78 -1.80 13.24
CA ALA A 41 15.50 -1.20 13.56
C ALA A 41 14.81 -2.06 14.64
N ALA A 42 14.37 -1.43 15.73
CA ALA A 42 13.59 -2.08 16.77
C ALA A 42 12.27 -1.34 16.95
N SER A 43 11.17 -2.08 17.09
CA SER A 43 9.95 -1.46 17.57
C SER A 43 10.12 -1.12 19.04
N VAL A 44 9.64 0.06 19.44
CA VAL A 44 9.63 0.49 20.83
C VAL A 44 8.20 0.70 21.27
N THR A 45 7.86 0.09 22.40
CA THR A 45 6.59 0.34 23.09
C THR A 45 6.90 1.06 24.39
N LEU A 46 6.25 2.21 24.60
CA LEU A 46 6.28 2.95 25.86
C LEU A 46 4.94 2.79 26.57
N THR A 47 5.00 2.43 27.84
CA THR A 47 3.85 2.37 28.74
C THR A 47 4.17 3.12 30.03
N GLY A 48 3.16 3.57 30.79
CA GLY A 48 3.36 4.37 32.00
C GLY A 48 3.18 5.87 31.78
N GLY A 49 3.53 6.67 32.79
CA GLY A 49 3.26 8.10 32.82
C GLY A 49 1.76 8.48 32.75
N SER A 50 1.46 9.58 32.07
CA SER A 50 0.09 10.10 31.89
C SER A 50 -0.63 9.55 30.64
N GLY A 51 0.04 8.69 29.86
CA GLY A 51 -0.46 8.18 28.58
C GLY A 51 -0.37 9.14 27.39
N ARG A 52 0.19 10.36 27.58
CA ARG A 52 0.28 11.42 26.56
C ARG A 52 1.63 11.49 25.83
N ALA A 53 2.62 10.75 26.31
CA ALA A 53 3.96 10.72 25.74
C ALA A 53 4.12 9.46 24.90
N SER A 54 4.84 9.56 23.79
CA SER A 54 5.23 8.41 22.96
C SER A 54 6.68 8.54 22.53
N ILE A 55 7.24 7.44 22.02
CA ILE A 55 8.57 7.40 21.40
C ILE A 55 8.37 6.96 19.95
N GLU A 56 9.06 7.63 19.03
CA GLU A 56 9.06 7.27 17.61
C GLU A 56 9.52 5.81 17.42
N SER A 57 8.74 5.07 16.64
CA SER A 57 8.94 3.64 16.38
C SER A 57 8.78 3.38 14.87
N PRO A 58 9.68 2.63 14.23
CA PRO A 58 10.85 1.96 14.84
C PRO A 58 11.98 2.94 15.20
N CYS A 59 12.74 2.59 16.23
CA CYS A 59 13.94 3.32 16.64
C CYS A 59 15.23 2.56 16.25
N THR A 60 16.36 3.25 16.14
CA THR A 60 17.65 2.61 15.84
C THR A 60 18.28 2.03 17.10
N VAL A 61 18.67 0.75 17.06
CA VAL A 61 19.43 0.04 18.10
C VAL A 61 20.79 -0.39 17.56
N THR A 62 21.87 0.09 18.16
CA THR A 62 23.24 -0.32 17.83
C THR A 62 23.69 -1.45 18.78
N ALA A 63 24.01 -2.62 18.23
CA ALA A 63 24.71 -3.69 18.93
C ALA A 63 26.23 -3.50 18.78
N LYS A 64 26.96 -3.45 19.91
CA LYS A 64 28.42 -3.40 19.91
C LYS A 64 28.99 -4.21 21.07
N LYS A 65 29.78 -5.23 20.77
CA LYS A 65 30.39 -6.16 21.73
C LYS A 65 29.36 -6.76 22.71
N GLY A 66 28.20 -7.13 22.19
CA GLY A 66 27.10 -7.74 22.98
C GLY A 66 26.34 -6.77 23.89
N LYS A 67 26.51 -5.45 23.72
CA LYS A 67 25.69 -4.42 24.38
C LYS A 67 24.84 -3.71 23.34
N PHE A 68 23.61 -3.37 23.71
CA PHE A 68 22.69 -2.65 22.85
C PHE A 68 22.49 -1.23 23.37
N THR A 69 22.52 -0.26 22.46
CA THR A 69 22.18 1.14 22.73
C THR A 69 21.08 1.54 21.75
N ALA A 70 19.97 2.11 22.23
CA ALA A 70 18.91 2.64 21.40
C ALA A 70 19.00 4.17 21.30
N ARG A 71 18.79 4.70 20.10
CA ARG A 71 18.56 6.12 19.82
C ARG A 71 17.06 6.34 19.68
N ILE A 72 16.46 7.02 20.66
CA ILE A 72 15.02 7.19 20.80
C ILE A 72 14.63 8.66 20.72
N VAL A 73 13.52 8.97 20.06
CA VAL A 73 12.97 10.32 19.93
C VAL A 73 11.60 10.37 20.60
N TRP A 74 11.41 11.27 21.55
CA TRP A 74 10.14 11.46 22.27
C TRP A 74 9.17 12.30 21.46
N SER A 75 7.88 12.17 21.69
CA SER A 75 6.84 13.00 21.06
C SER A 75 6.82 14.48 21.47
N SER A 76 7.81 14.94 22.25
CA SER A 76 7.91 16.32 22.74
C SER A 76 9.36 16.79 22.83
N PRO A 77 9.65 18.08 22.57
CA PRO A 77 10.97 18.69 22.78
C PRO A 77 11.30 18.98 24.25
N ASN A 78 10.35 18.74 25.15
CA ASN A 78 10.41 19.16 26.55
C ASN A 78 10.86 18.05 27.50
N TYR A 79 11.63 17.07 27.02
CA TYR A 79 12.34 16.10 27.85
C TYR A 79 13.82 16.45 27.93
N ASP A 80 14.35 16.60 29.14
CA ASP A 80 15.71 17.11 29.35
C ASP A 80 16.71 15.99 29.67
N TYR A 81 16.32 15.01 30.47
CA TYR A 81 17.14 13.82 30.77
C TYR A 81 16.28 12.59 31.08
N MET A 82 16.87 11.41 30.88
CA MET A 82 16.33 10.12 31.28
C MET A 82 17.20 9.46 32.35
N ILE A 83 16.60 8.61 33.19
CA ILE A 83 17.28 7.72 34.12
C ILE A 83 16.99 6.29 33.71
N VAL A 84 18.03 5.53 33.38
CA VAL A 84 17.97 4.12 33.01
C VAL A 84 18.93 3.35 33.91
N ASP A 85 18.45 2.34 34.62
CA ASP A 85 19.21 1.58 35.63
C ASP A 85 19.96 2.49 36.64
N GLY A 86 19.31 3.57 37.06
CA GLY A 86 19.87 4.53 38.02
C GLY A 86 20.95 5.46 37.47
N LYS A 87 21.22 5.42 36.16
CA LYS A 87 22.17 6.32 35.48
C LYS A 87 21.44 7.35 34.63
N ARG A 88 21.90 8.61 34.70
CA ARG A 88 21.37 9.74 33.94
C ARG A 88 21.92 9.79 32.51
N TYR A 89 21.04 10.11 31.56
CA TYR A 89 21.29 10.32 30.14
C TYR A 89 20.65 11.65 29.71
N ASP A 90 21.45 12.62 29.29
CA ASP A 90 20.95 13.91 28.81
C ASP A 90 20.59 13.83 27.32
N LYS A 91 19.70 14.73 26.86
CA LYS A 91 19.29 14.79 25.46
C LYS A 91 20.47 15.09 24.52
N VAL A 92 20.47 14.50 23.34
CA VAL A 92 21.59 14.58 22.38
C VAL A 92 21.41 15.64 21.30
N ASN A 93 20.22 16.22 21.18
CA ASN A 93 19.87 17.23 20.17
C ASN A 93 19.51 18.60 20.80
N THR A 94 19.63 19.65 19.99
CA THR A 94 19.31 21.04 20.38
C THR A 94 18.06 21.60 19.69
N GLU A 95 17.59 20.95 18.63
CA GLU A 95 16.41 21.35 17.84
C GLU A 95 15.51 20.13 17.59
N GLY A 96 14.20 20.35 17.49
CA GLY A 96 13.22 19.28 17.32
C GLY A 96 12.85 18.55 18.63
N ASN A 97 12.18 17.41 18.48
CA ASN A 97 11.75 16.55 19.57
C ASN A 97 12.92 15.96 20.36
N SER A 98 12.76 15.74 21.68
CA SER A 98 13.86 15.32 22.54
C SER A 98 14.37 13.93 22.19
N GLU A 99 15.67 13.84 21.92
CA GLU A 99 16.34 12.62 21.51
C GLU A 99 17.34 12.13 22.58
N PHE A 100 17.40 10.82 22.81
CA PHE A 100 18.30 10.20 23.78
C PHE A 100 18.98 8.96 23.20
N GLU A 101 20.22 8.73 23.61
CA GLU A 101 20.93 7.46 23.42
C GLU A 101 21.05 6.72 24.76
N ILE A 102 20.33 5.60 24.91
CA ILE A 102 20.24 4.84 26.16
C ILE A 102 20.63 3.37 25.96
N PRO A 103 21.25 2.70 26.96
CA PRO A 103 21.46 1.27 26.90
C PRO A 103 20.12 0.55 26.97
N VAL A 104 19.97 -0.52 26.19
CA VAL A 104 18.73 -1.30 26.15
C VAL A 104 18.97 -2.79 26.28
N VAL A 105 17.91 -3.50 26.67
CA VAL A 105 17.85 -4.96 26.63
C VAL A 105 16.66 -5.34 25.77
N LEU A 106 16.92 -6.02 24.66
CA LEU A 106 15.89 -6.45 23.73
C LEU A 106 14.95 -7.50 24.35
N ASP A 107 13.69 -7.46 23.94
CA ASP A 107 12.58 -8.33 24.33
C ASP A 107 12.34 -8.37 25.85
N LYS A 108 12.73 -7.32 26.58
CA LYS A 108 12.49 -7.16 28.01
C LYS A 108 11.89 -5.80 28.32
N LYS A 109 11.02 -5.80 29.32
CA LYS A 109 10.52 -4.57 29.94
C LYS A 109 11.65 -3.90 30.71
N MET A 110 11.78 -2.60 30.51
CA MET A 110 12.78 -1.74 31.13
C MET A 110 12.07 -0.57 31.80
N ASP A 111 12.17 -0.49 33.12
CA ASP A 111 11.67 0.66 33.85
C ASP A 111 12.68 1.81 33.73
N VAL A 112 12.18 2.97 33.31
CA VAL A 112 12.96 4.19 33.10
C VAL A 112 12.22 5.37 33.72
N GLN A 113 12.95 6.44 34.00
CA GLN A 113 12.34 7.71 34.38
C GLN A 113 12.73 8.79 33.37
N ALA A 114 11.82 9.69 33.02
CA ALA A 114 12.15 10.82 32.13
C ALA A 114 11.66 12.14 32.74
N ASP A 115 12.55 13.13 32.75
CA ASP A 115 12.26 14.48 33.25
C ASP A 115 11.66 15.32 32.14
N THR A 116 10.48 15.89 32.43
CA THR A 116 9.81 16.81 31.51
C THR A 116 9.58 18.17 32.14
N THR A 117 9.85 19.22 31.36
CA THR A 117 9.59 20.61 31.70
C THR A 117 8.29 21.16 31.08
N ALA A 118 7.54 20.32 30.37
CA ALA A 118 6.30 20.70 29.68
C ALA A 118 5.19 21.19 30.63
N MET A 119 5.23 20.83 31.92
CA MET A 119 4.14 21.05 32.88
C MET A 119 4.39 22.21 33.86
N SER A 120 5.00 23.31 33.41
CA SER A 120 5.32 24.54 34.19
C SER A 120 6.36 24.41 35.32
N LYS A 121 6.67 23.18 35.77
CA LYS A 121 7.79 22.80 36.64
C LYS A 121 8.38 21.46 36.15
N PRO A 122 9.65 21.14 36.40
CA PRO A 122 10.22 19.84 36.05
C PRO A 122 9.53 18.70 36.82
N TYR A 123 9.13 17.65 36.11
CA TYR A 123 8.61 16.41 36.71
C TYR A 123 9.38 15.21 36.17
N LEU A 124 9.83 14.35 37.08
CA LEU A 124 10.41 13.06 36.74
C LEU A 124 9.30 12.01 36.75
N ILE A 125 9.03 11.40 35.60
CA ILE A 125 7.91 10.48 35.38
C ILE A 125 8.42 9.07 35.09
N ASP A 126 7.79 8.06 35.70
CA ASP A 126 8.11 6.65 35.48
C ASP A 126 7.44 6.10 34.21
N TYR A 127 8.23 5.39 33.41
CA TYR A 127 7.80 4.71 32.19
C TYR A 127 8.38 3.29 32.15
N THR A 128 7.75 2.42 31.39
CA THR A 128 8.26 1.10 31.04
C THR A 128 8.39 1.00 29.52
N LEU A 129 9.63 0.80 29.06
CA LEU A 129 9.98 0.61 27.66
C LEU A 129 10.14 -0.87 27.34
N THR A 130 9.73 -1.29 26.15
CA THR A 130 10.05 -2.62 25.60
C THR A 130 10.53 -2.46 24.18
N PHE A 131 11.73 -2.95 23.89
CA PHE A 131 12.34 -2.93 22.56
C PHE A 131 12.26 -4.32 21.97
N SER A 132 11.63 -4.48 20.81
CA SER A 132 11.52 -5.80 20.17
C SER A 132 12.19 -5.78 18.80
N THR A 133 13.04 -6.77 18.57
CA THR A 133 13.62 -7.05 17.24
C THR A 133 13.02 -8.35 16.76
N SER A 134 12.24 -8.33 15.69
CA SER A 134 11.57 -9.53 15.18
C SER A 134 12.59 -10.62 14.80
N LYS A 135 12.52 -11.79 15.46
CA LYS A 135 13.02 -13.05 14.91
C LYS A 135 11.88 -13.78 14.19
N ALA A 136 11.63 -13.33 12.97
CA ALA A 136 11.12 -14.13 11.87
C ALA A 136 12.08 -13.82 10.70
N ASP A 137 12.87 -14.82 10.31
CA ASP A 137 13.89 -14.84 9.25
C ASP A 137 14.07 -13.55 8.44
N SER A 138 14.67 -12.54 9.07
CA SER A 138 15.28 -11.40 8.41
C SER A 138 16.79 -11.61 8.46
N ALA A 139 17.29 -12.42 7.54
CA ALA A 139 18.64 -12.24 7.03
C ALA A 139 18.65 -10.90 6.27
N GLY A 140 18.66 -9.80 7.03
CA GLY A 140 19.14 -8.52 6.61
C GLY A 140 20.66 -8.60 6.59
N GLU A 141 21.20 -9.17 5.51
CA GLU A 141 22.31 -8.46 4.87
C GLU A 141 21.83 -7.01 4.75
N ALA A 142 22.71 -6.06 5.06
CA ALA A 142 22.44 -4.66 4.80
C ALA A 142 21.88 -4.56 3.38
N GLU A 143 20.56 -4.41 3.25
CA GLU A 143 19.98 -3.73 2.13
C GLU A 143 20.49 -2.32 2.35
N GLU A 144 21.68 -2.10 1.81
CA GLU A 144 21.98 -0.92 1.03
C GLU A 144 20.62 -0.44 0.54
N LYS A 145 20.10 0.63 1.15
CA LYS A 145 19.27 1.55 0.42
C LYS A 145 20.17 1.97 -0.74
N ALA A 146 20.21 1.15 -1.77
CA ALA A 146 20.09 1.67 -3.09
C ALA A 146 18.78 2.47 -3.01
N GLU A 147 18.93 3.74 -2.68
CA GLU A 147 18.37 4.75 -3.55
C GLU A 147 18.77 4.35 -4.97
N ILE A 148 18.08 3.36 -5.54
CA ILE A 148 17.72 3.49 -6.92
C ILE A 148 16.84 4.73 -6.86
N SER A 149 17.46 5.89 -7.12
CA SER A 149 16.74 6.98 -7.72
C SER A 149 16.20 6.40 -9.04
N GLU A 150 15.14 5.61 -8.97
CA GLU A 150 14.42 5.18 -10.15
C GLU A 150 13.96 6.49 -10.76
N LYS A 151 14.64 6.87 -11.83
CA LYS A 151 14.27 8.06 -12.58
C LYS A 151 12.92 7.73 -13.21
N PHE A 152 11.85 8.07 -12.51
CA PHE A 152 10.50 7.93 -13.03
C PHE A 152 10.41 8.71 -14.34
N LYS A 153 9.90 8.06 -15.37
CA LYS A 153 9.62 8.71 -16.64
C LYS A 153 8.54 9.75 -16.41
N THR A 154 8.80 10.95 -16.87
CA THR A 154 7.78 11.99 -17.01
C THR A 154 6.72 11.55 -18.02
N GLU A 155 5.52 12.14 -17.97
CA GLU A 155 4.48 11.88 -18.97
C GLU A 155 5.00 12.11 -20.40
N SER A 156 5.80 13.15 -20.61
CA SER A 156 6.42 13.42 -21.92
C SER A 156 7.44 12.35 -22.34
N GLU A 157 8.14 11.71 -21.40
CA GLU A 157 9.03 10.59 -21.71
C GLU A 157 8.23 9.34 -22.10
N LEU A 158 7.07 9.12 -21.47
CA LEU A 158 6.15 8.03 -21.80
C LEU A 158 5.47 8.16 -23.16
N GLU A 159 5.36 9.36 -23.73
CA GLU A 159 4.82 9.55 -25.08
C GLU A 159 5.71 8.95 -26.18
N ASN A 160 6.97 8.63 -25.88
CA ASN A 160 7.91 8.10 -26.86
C ASN A 160 7.73 6.57 -26.99
N PRO A 161 7.24 6.05 -28.13
CA PRO A 161 7.04 4.62 -28.31
C PRO A 161 8.37 3.86 -28.36
N PRO A 162 8.50 2.72 -27.66
CA PRO A 162 9.66 1.84 -27.79
C PRO A 162 9.86 1.34 -29.23
N VAL A 163 11.10 1.15 -29.65
CA VAL A 163 11.39 0.56 -30.98
C VAL A 163 11.40 -0.96 -30.84
N ILE A 164 10.43 -1.63 -31.46
CA ILE A 164 10.34 -3.10 -31.46
C ILE A 164 10.75 -3.62 -32.84
N ALA A 165 11.77 -4.48 -32.88
CA ALA A 165 12.28 -4.99 -34.15
C ALA A 165 11.21 -5.79 -34.91
N GLY A 166 10.98 -5.42 -36.17
CA GLY A 166 9.99 -6.07 -37.04
C GLY A 166 8.56 -5.55 -36.88
N LEU A 167 8.29 -4.64 -35.94
CA LEU A 167 6.98 -4.00 -35.80
C LEU A 167 7.04 -2.53 -36.24
N THR A 168 5.98 -2.06 -36.87
CA THR A 168 5.82 -0.64 -37.25
C THR A 168 4.91 0.04 -36.24
N TYR A 169 5.38 1.12 -35.59
CA TYR A 169 4.53 1.95 -34.73
C TYR A 169 3.41 2.59 -35.55
N GLU A 170 2.19 2.59 -35.01
CA GLU A 170 0.99 3.12 -35.66
C GLU A 170 0.42 4.33 -34.92
N SER A 171 0.26 4.24 -33.60
CA SER A 171 -0.36 5.30 -32.79
C SER A 171 -0.08 5.10 -31.30
N THR A 172 -0.38 6.11 -30.50
CA THR A 172 -0.48 6.01 -29.04
C THR A 172 -1.93 6.26 -28.65
N ASP A 173 -2.48 5.43 -27.78
CA ASP A 173 -3.85 5.59 -27.31
C ASP A 173 -4.01 6.89 -26.51
N GLU A 174 -5.18 7.52 -26.67
CA GLU A 174 -5.51 8.71 -25.90
C GLU A 174 -5.71 8.35 -24.42
N THR A 175 -4.87 8.95 -23.57
CA THR A 175 -4.93 8.84 -22.11
C THR A 175 -4.99 10.26 -21.55
N LYS A 176 -6.08 10.62 -20.86
CA LYS A 176 -6.34 12.01 -20.46
C LYS A 176 -6.01 12.31 -19.01
N PHE A 177 -6.17 11.33 -18.13
CA PHE A 177 -6.10 11.50 -16.69
C PHE A 177 -5.01 10.63 -16.06
N ALA A 178 -4.74 9.44 -16.62
CA ALA A 178 -3.65 8.59 -16.15
C ALA A 178 -2.28 9.13 -16.61
N GLY A 179 -1.41 9.45 -15.66
CA GLY A 179 -0.04 9.90 -15.88
C GLY A 179 0.98 8.77 -15.73
N CYS A 180 0.60 7.61 -15.19
CA CYS A 180 1.54 6.54 -14.90
C CYS A 180 1.75 5.55 -16.06
N TYR A 181 0.98 5.62 -17.15
CA TYR A 181 1.18 4.73 -18.30
C TYR A 181 0.84 5.36 -19.65
N ARG A 182 1.33 4.72 -20.73
CA ARG A 182 0.88 4.91 -22.12
C ARG A 182 0.76 3.56 -22.84
N ILE A 183 -0.15 3.47 -23.81
CA ILE A 183 -0.30 2.30 -24.67
C ILE A 183 0.07 2.72 -26.10
N HIS A 184 1.13 2.13 -26.64
CA HIS A 184 1.55 2.34 -28.02
C HIS A 184 1.13 1.17 -28.89
N ARG A 185 0.47 1.45 -30.02
CA ARG A 185 -0.03 0.47 -31.00
C ARG A 185 0.98 0.25 -32.11
N TYR A 186 1.07 -1.00 -32.55
CA TYR A 186 1.94 -1.42 -33.63
C TYR A 186 1.22 -2.33 -34.61
N SER A 187 1.74 -2.35 -35.84
CA SER A 187 1.26 -3.15 -36.96
C SER A 187 1.01 -4.60 -36.58
N GLY A 188 -0.15 -5.12 -36.99
CA GLY A 188 -0.52 -6.52 -36.75
C GLY A 188 -1.23 -6.76 -35.42
N GLY A 189 -1.65 -5.69 -34.73
CA GLY A 189 -2.44 -5.73 -33.49
C GLY A 189 -1.62 -5.77 -32.21
N TYR A 190 -0.28 -5.66 -32.30
CA TYR A 190 0.57 -5.62 -31.13
C TYR A 190 0.44 -4.27 -30.41
N ALA A 191 0.71 -4.28 -29.11
CA ALA A 191 0.74 -3.06 -28.31
C ALA A 191 1.87 -3.12 -27.29
N VAL A 192 2.39 -1.97 -26.87
CA VAL A 192 3.32 -1.87 -25.74
C VAL A 192 2.70 -0.98 -24.67
N ILE A 193 2.54 -1.51 -23.46
CA ILE A 193 2.19 -0.74 -22.27
C ILE A 193 3.49 -0.24 -21.66
N CYS A 194 3.72 1.07 -21.68
CA CYS A 194 4.83 1.73 -21.01
C CYS A 194 4.36 2.26 -19.66
N VAL A 195 5.06 1.91 -18.58
CA VAL A 195 4.78 2.41 -17.22
C VAL A 195 5.86 3.41 -16.79
N ASN A 196 5.48 4.41 -16.00
CA ASN A 196 6.36 5.50 -15.57
C ASN A 196 7.55 5.06 -14.69
N ASP A 197 7.55 3.83 -14.19
CA ASP A 197 8.72 3.22 -13.52
C ASP A 197 9.77 2.68 -14.50
N GLY A 198 9.52 2.81 -15.82
CA GLY A 198 10.42 2.37 -16.87
C GLY A 198 10.10 0.99 -17.44
N ARG A 199 9.20 0.21 -16.81
CA ARG A 199 8.79 -1.11 -17.31
C ARG A 199 7.96 -0.95 -18.59
N ASN A 200 8.22 -1.83 -19.56
CA ASN A 200 7.47 -1.91 -20.80
C ASN A 200 6.95 -3.34 -20.99
N TYR A 201 5.70 -3.48 -21.41
CA TYR A 201 5.03 -4.77 -21.60
C TYR A 201 4.55 -4.88 -23.03
N LEU A 202 5.14 -5.78 -23.81
CA LEU A 202 4.73 -6.05 -25.19
C LEU A 202 3.58 -7.07 -25.18
N ILE A 203 2.41 -6.62 -25.60
CA ILE A 203 1.24 -7.46 -25.84
C ILE A 203 1.38 -8.09 -27.22
N VAL A 204 1.45 -9.42 -27.24
CA VAL A 204 1.50 -10.22 -28.47
C VAL A 204 0.11 -10.82 -28.70
N PRO A 205 -0.58 -10.50 -29.81
CA PRO A 205 -1.90 -11.06 -30.08
C PRO A 205 -1.87 -12.58 -30.26
N ASP A 206 -3.01 -13.23 -30.02
CA ASP A 206 -3.14 -14.68 -30.17
C ASP A 206 -2.69 -15.17 -31.56
N GLY A 207 -1.92 -16.25 -31.58
CA GLY A 207 -1.36 -16.87 -32.77
C GLY A 207 -0.30 -16.05 -33.52
N LYS A 208 0.16 -14.92 -32.97
CA LYS A 208 1.24 -14.11 -33.56
C LYS A 208 2.63 -14.52 -33.06
N GLU A 209 3.65 -14.25 -33.86
CA GLU A 209 5.04 -14.55 -33.49
C GLU A 209 5.57 -13.53 -32.48
N ILE A 210 6.26 -14.01 -31.44
CA ILE A 210 6.93 -13.13 -30.49
C ILE A 210 8.13 -12.46 -31.19
N PRO A 211 8.13 -11.12 -31.38
CA PRO A 211 9.26 -10.45 -32.01
C PRO A 211 10.48 -10.47 -31.07
N LYS A 212 11.66 -10.33 -31.65
CA LYS A 212 12.87 -10.10 -30.86
C LYS A 212 12.81 -8.68 -30.30
N ALA A 213 12.56 -8.57 -29.00
CA ALA A 213 12.52 -7.30 -28.29
C ALA A 213 13.41 -7.41 -27.05
N GLU A 214 14.28 -6.42 -26.89
CA GLU A 214 15.08 -6.22 -25.68
C GLU A 214 14.32 -5.23 -24.78
N ASP A 215 14.55 -5.29 -23.46
CA ASP A 215 13.99 -4.35 -22.48
C ASP A 215 12.45 -4.23 -22.45
N VAL A 216 11.75 -5.30 -22.82
CA VAL A 216 10.29 -5.45 -22.65
C VAL A 216 9.95 -6.81 -22.05
N LYS A 217 8.87 -6.85 -21.26
CA LYS A 217 8.26 -8.10 -20.82
C LYS A 217 7.20 -8.54 -21.83
N ILE A 218 7.25 -9.80 -22.24
CA ILE A 218 6.30 -10.34 -23.23
C ILE A 218 5.04 -10.83 -22.52
N LEU A 219 3.87 -10.36 -22.98
CA LEU A 219 2.56 -10.81 -22.55
C LEU A 219 1.82 -11.38 -23.77
N GLN A 220 1.77 -12.71 -23.87
CA GLN A 220 1.13 -13.41 -24.99
C GLN A 220 -0.36 -13.62 -24.72
N GLN A 221 -1.22 -13.12 -25.60
CA GLN A 221 -2.65 -13.38 -25.52
C GLN A 221 -3.01 -14.77 -26.09
N PRO A 222 -4.12 -15.39 -25.65
CA PRO A 222 -5.03 -14.90 -24.59
C PRO A 222 -4.38 -14.96 -23.20
N LEU A 223 -4.75 -14.01 -22.34
CA LEU A 223 -4.39 -14.00 -20.91
C LEU A 223 -5.63 -14.42 -20.12
N ASP A 224 -5.75 -15.71 -19.84
CA ASP A 224 -6.94 -16.32 -19.24
C ASP A 224 -6.64 -17.13 -17.97
N LYS A 225 -5.39 -17.11 -17.51
CA LYS A 225 -4.93 -17.73 -16.26
C LYS A 225 -4.14 -16.74 -15.41
N ILE A 226 -4.79 -15.65 -15.04
CA ILE A 226 -4.17 -14.56 -14.28
C ILE A 226 -4.13 -14.89 -12.79
N TYR A 227 -3.01 -14.59 -12.15
CA TYR A 227 -2.93 -14.39 -10.70
C TYR A 227 -3.07 -12.90 -10.37
N LEU A 228 -4.14 -12.54 -9.67
CA LEU A 228 -4.45 -11.16 -9.33
C LEU A 228 -4.22 -10.87 -7.84
N ALA A 229 -3.12 -10.20 -7.51
CA ALA A 229 -2.82 -9.69 -6.18
C ALA A 229 -3.02 -8.17 -6.04
N ALA A 230 -3.16 -7.45 -7.16
CA ALA A 230 -3.62 -6.07 -7.16
C ALA A 230 -5.13 -5.98 -6.86
N SER A 231 -5.48 -5.78 -5.59
CA SER A 231 -6.87 -5.77 -5.12
C SER A 231 -7.77 -4.78 -5.85
N GLY A 232 -7.27 -3.56 -6.08
CA GLY A 232 -8.00 -2.47 -6.74
C GLY A 232 -8.34 -2.74 -8.21
N ALA A 233 -7.68 -3.71 -8.85
CA ALA A 233 -7.91 -4.05 -10.25
C ALA A 233 -9.11 -5.01 -10.44
N MET A 234 -9.46 -5.81 -9.42
CA MET A 234 -10.54 -6.80 -9.54
C MET A 234 -11.88 -6.16 -9.94
N CYS A 235 -12.19 -4.97 -9.42
CA CYS A 235 -13.42 -4.27 -9.76
C CYS A 235 -13.47 -3.86 -11.25
N GLN A 236 -12.31 -3.66 -11.86
CA GLN A 236 -12.19 -3.28 -13.26
C GLN A 236 -12.36 -4.49 -14.16
N PHE A 237 -11.78 -5.63 -13.81
CA PHE A 237 -12.09 -6.93 -14.43
C PHE A 237 -13.58 -7.27 -14.32
N ASP A 238 -14.20 -7.03 -13.16
CA ASP A 238 -15.64 -7.24 -12.96
C ASP A 238 -16.49 -6.38 -13.90
N THR A 239 -16.18 -5.08 -13.96
CA THR A 239 -16.91 -4.12 -14.79
C THR A 239 -16.90 -4.49 -16.27
N ILE A 240 -15.80 -5.02 -16.78
CA ILE A 240 -15.66 -5.41 -18.19
C ILE A 240 -16.02 -6.88 -18.46
N GLY A 241 -16.52 -7.60 -17.45
CA GLY A 241 -16.92 -9.01 -17.57
C GLY A 241 -15.75 -9.98 -17.77
N ALA A 242 -14.56 -9.66 -17.26
CA ALA A 242 -13.32 -10.41 -17.43
C ALA A 242 -12.80 -11.09 -16.15
N VAL A 243 -13.59 -11.18 -15.07
CA VAL A 243 -13.18 -11.90 -13.84
C VAL A 243 -12.85 -13.37 -14.14
N GLY A 244 -13.49 -13.95 -15.16
CA GLY A 244 -13.21 -15.31 -15.63
C GLY A 244 -11.79 -15.53 -16.18
N ASN A 245 -11.04 -14.46 -16.48
CA ASN A 245 -9.63 -14.53 -16.86
C ASN A 245 -8.70 -14.74 -15.66
N ILE A 246 -9.22 -14.66 -14.44
CA ILE A 246 -8.44 -14.78 -13.20
C ILE A 246 -8.62 -16.18 -12.64
N ALA A 247 -7.51 -16.93 -12.57
CA ALA A 247 -7.49 -18.26 -11.99
C ALA A 247 -7.15 -18.22 -10.49
N LEU A 248 -6.29 -17.29 -10.08
CA LEU A 248 -5.82 -17.18 -8.69
C LEU A 248 -6.02 -15.76 -8.15
N SER A 249 -6.55 -15.66 -6.94
CA SER A 249 -6.71 -14.42 -6.18
C SER A 249 -5.64 -14.30 -5.10
N GLY A 250 -5.04 -13.11 -4.99
CA GLY A 250 -4.16 -12.76 -3.88
C GLY A 250 -4.89 -12.39 -2.58
N ILE A 251 -6.23 -12.39 -2.60
CA ILE A 251 -7.10 -12.08 -1.47
C ILE A 251 -8.06 -13.24 -1.23
N GLU A 252 -8.35 -13.51 0.04
CA GLU A 252 -9.31 -14.54 0.44
C GLU A 252 -10.76 -14.10 0.16
N LYS A 253 -11.65 -15.09 -0.05
CA LYS A 253 -13.05 -14.87 -0.41
C LYS A 253 -13.76 -13.86 0.48
N ASP A 254 -13.62 -14.01 1.79
CA ASP A 254 -14.36 -13.21 2.78
C ASP A 254 -13.85 -11.76 2.86
N SER A 255 -12.69 -11.48 2.28
CA SER A 255 -12.10 -10.14 2.19
C SER A 255 -12.46 -9.41 0.88
N TRP A 256 -13.16 -10.05 -0.06
CA TRP A 256 -13.66 -9.38 -1.25
C TRP A 256 -14.95 -8.60 -0.94
N TYR A 257 -15.16 -7.46 -1.61
CA TYR A 257 -16.45 -6.77 -1.69
C TYR A 257 -17.09 -6.87 -3.08
N ILE A 258 -16.48 -7.69 -3.95
CA ILE A 258 -16.87 -7.86 -5.35
C ILE A 258 -17.57 -9.22 -5.48
N ASP A 259 -18.86 -9.18 -5.78
CA ASP A 259 -19.73 -10.37 -5.74
C ASP A 259 -19.33 -11.45 -6.75
N SER A 260 -18.87 -11.07 -7.94
CA SER A 260 -18.39 -12.01 -8.95
C SER A 260 -17.13 -12.76 -8.48
N ALA A 261 -16.20 -12.07 -7.83
CA ALA A 261 -15.02 -12.70 -7.24
C ALA A 261 -15.43 -13.72 -6.17
N LYS A 262 -16.32 -13.34 -5.24
CA LYS A 262 -16.85 -14.26 -4.23
C LYS A 262 -17.49 -15.49 -4.85
N LYS A 263 -18.38 -15.27 -5.81
CA LYS A 263 -19.11 -16.33 -6.51
C LYS A 263 -18.15 -17.31 -7.18
N LEU A 264 -17.18 -16.83 -7.95
CA LEU A 264 -16.22 -17.70 -8.64
C LEU A 264 -15.29 -18.42 -7.66
N MET A 265 -15.02 -17.83 -6.47
CA MET A 265 -14.30 -18.51 -5.40
C MET A 265 -15.12 -19.62 -4.73
N GLU A 266 -16.44 -19.45 -4.61
CA GLU A 266 -17.35 -20.49 -4.12
C GLU A 266 -17.51 -21.64 -5.11
N GLU A 267 -17.54 -21.31 -6.40
CA GLU A 267 -17.59 -22.29 -7.50
C GLU A 267 -16.24 -22.99 -7.72
N GLY A 268 -15.14 -22.45 -7.18
CA GLY A 268 -13.80 -23.02 -7.25
C GLY A 268 -13.05 -22.76 -8.55
N THR A 269 -13.62 -21.93 -9.45
CA THR A 269 -12.97 -21.50 -10.70
C THR A 269 -11.97 -20.37 -10.48
N LEU A 270 -12.15 -19.57 -9.43
CA LEU A 270 -11.14 -18.66 -8.88
C LEU A 270 -10.66 -19.24 -7.54
N LYS A 271 -9.36 -19.48 -7.37
CA LYS A 271 -8.82 -20.03 -6.10
C LYS A 271 -8.00 -19.00 -5.36
N TYR A 272 -7.84 -19.16 -4.05
CA TYR A 272 -6.86 -18.36 -3.31
C TYR A 272 -5.44 -18.84 -3.64
N GLY A 273 -4.63 -17.94 -4.21
CA GLY A 273 -3.26 -18.20 -4.67
C GLY A 273 -2.17 -17.73 -3.72
N GLY A 274 -2.50 -17.30 -2.50
CA GLY A 274 -1.57 -16.66 -1.56
C GLY A 274 -1.46 -15.16 -1.79
N LYS A 275 -1.10 -14.39 -0.75
CA LYS A 275 -0.94 -12.92 -0.83
C LYS A 275 0.30 -12.52 -1.62
N TYR A 276 0.36 -11.27 -2.08
CA TYR A 276 1.50 -10.71 -2.84
C TYR A 276 2.89 -10.99 -2.23
N SER A 277 3.01 -10.99 -0.89
CA SER A 277 4.29 -11.22 -0.19
C SER A 277 4.59 -12.70 0.07
N ALA A 278 3.63 -13.59 -0.16
CA ALA A 278 3.76 -15.03 0.03
C ALA A 278 2.83 -15.79 -0.93
N PRO A 279 3.07 -15.68 -2.25
CA PRO A 279 2.29 -16.41 -3.25
C PRO A 279 2.55 -17.92 -3.18
N ASN A 280 1.55 -18.70 -3.57
CA ASN A 280 1.65 -20.14 -3.71
C ASN A 280 2.26 -20.51 -5.07
N TYR A 281 3.59 -20.52 -5.13
CA TYR A 281 4.32 -20.85 -6.36
C TYR A 281 4.00 -22.22 -6.94
N GLU A 282 3.70 -23.22 -6.09
CA GLU A 282 3.33 -24.56 -6.56
C GLU A 282 2.01 -24.52 -7.33
N MET A 283 1.01 -23.80 -6.80
CA MET A 283 -0.26 -23.58 -7.49
C MET A 283 -0.08 -22.78 -8.77
N MET A 284 0.76 -21.75 -8.76
CA MET A 284 1.01 -20.94 -9.96
C MET A 284 1.56 -21.76 -11.12
N VAL A 285 2.51 -22.65 -10.83
CA VAL A 285 3.07 -23.55 -11.84
C VAL A 285 2.07 -24.65 -12.24
N SER A 286 1.31 -25.21 -11.28
CA SER A 286 0.37 -26.29 -11.58
C SER A 286 -0.84 -25.83 -12.38
N ASP A 287 -1.31 -24.61 -12.10
CA ASP A 287 -2.46 -24.01 -12.77
C ASP A 287 -2.05 -23.23 -14.03
N ASP A 288 -0.75 -23.25 -14.37
CA ASP A 288 -0.18 -22.69 -15.62
C ASP A 288 -0.48 -21.20 -15.77
N ILE A 289 -0.18 -20.43 -14.73
CA ILE A 289 -0.44 -19.00 -14.66
C ILE A 289 0.37 -18.25 -15.73
N ASP A 290 -0.33 -17.47 -16.54
CA ASP A 290 0.24 -16.76 -17.69
C ASP A 290 0.64 -15.32 -17.37
N LEU A 291 0.13 -14.76 -16.26
CA LEU A 291 0.40 -13.40 -15.83
C LEU A 291 0.14 -13.23 -14.32
N ALA A 292 1.10 -12.63 -13.63
CA ALA A 292 0.90 -12.09 -12.28
C ALA A 292 0.65 -10.58 -12.36
N ILE A 293 -0.52 -10.14 -11.89
CA ILE A 293 -0.88 -8.72 -11.75
C ILE A 293 -0.75 -8.34 -10.28
N GLU A 294 0.28 -7.54 -9.99
CA GLU A 294 0.69 -7.15 -8.65
C GLU A 294 0.42 -5.67 -8.40
N SER A 295 0.09 -5.30 -7.17
CA SER A 295 0.09 -3.88 -6.80
C SER A 295 1.52 -3.43 -6.48
N THR A 296 1.72 -2.12 -6.37
CA THR A 296 3.00 -1.53 -5.92
C THR A 296 3.52 -2.05 -4.58
N MET A 297 2.67 -2.70 -3.75
CA MET A 297 3.11 -3.38 -2.54
C MET A 297 4.18 -4.46 -2.79
N ILE A 298 4.19 -5.05 -3.99
CA ILE A 298 5.19 -6.05 -4.38
C ILE A 298 6.62 -5.48 -4.40
N LEU A 299 6.77 -4.15 -4.52
CA LEU A 299 8.07 -3.49 -4.49
C LEU A 299 8.75 -3.59 -3.11
N HIS A 300 7.99 -3.87 -2.05
CA HIS A 300 8.52 -4.22 -0.72
C HIS A 300 8.91 -5.70 -0.59
N SER A 301 8.77 -6.49 -1.65
CA SER A 301 9.08 -7.92 -1.69
C SER A 301 9.74 -8.28 -3.02
N PRO A 302 10.89 -7.67 -3.39
CA PRO A 302 11.54 -7.87 -4.68
C PRO A 302 11.89 -9.34 -4.97
N LYS A 303 12.21 -10.12 -3.94
CA LYS A 303 12.45 -11.58 -4.04
C LYS A 303 11.24 -12.34 -4.59
N VAL A 304 10.02 -11.85 -4.38
CA VAL A 304 8.82 -12.45 -4.96
C VAL A 304 8.78 -12.22 -6.47
N ILE A 305 9.11 -11.00 -6.93
CA ILE A 305 9.20 -10.66 -8.35
C ILE A 305 10.24 -11.56 -9.04
N GLU A 306 11.45 -11.62 -8.48
CA GLU A 306 12.53 -12.48 -8.98
C GLU A 306 12.09 -13.94 -9.09
N LYS A 307 11.33 -14.42 -8.08
CA LYS A 307 10.88 -15.81 -8.06
C LYS A 307 9.81 -16.09 -9.11
N LEU A 308 8.85 -15.19 -9.32
CA LEU A 308 7.84 -15.31 -10.37
C LEU A 308 8.51 -15.31 -11.75
N GLU A 309 9.48 -14.43 -11.98
CA GLU A 309 10.23 -14.35 -13.24
C GLU A 309 11.11 -15.59 -13.48
N GLN A 310 11.72 -16.16 -12.43
CA GLN A 310 12.43 -17.45 -12.51
C GLN A 310 11.52 -18.63 -12.89
N LEU A 311 10.23 -18.51 -12.60
CA LEU A 311 9.20 -19.49 -12.99
C LEU A 311 8.62 -19.19 -14.37
N GLU A 312 9.18 -18.22 -15.09
CA GLU A 312 8.72 -17.77 -16.41
C GLU A 312 7.30 -17.17 -16.39
N ILE A 313 6.85 -16.70 -15.22
CA ILE A 313 5.57 -16.00 -15.05
C ILE A 313 5.84 -14.48 -15.15
N PRO A 314 5.35 -13.79 -16.18
CA PRO A 314 5.54 -12.36 -16.29
C PRO A 314 4.80 -11.62 -15.17
N VAL A 315 5.45 -10.62 -14.60
CA VAL A 315 4.89 -9.77 -13.54
C VAL A 315 4.57 -8.39 -14.10
N PHE A 316 3.28 -8.04 -14.13
CA PHE A 316 2.76 -6.70 -14.39
C PHE A 316 2.45 -5.99 -13.07
N ILE A 317 3.06 -4.82 -12.87
CA ILE A 317 2.86 -4.02 -11.65
C ILE A 317 1.85 -2.91 -11.93
N ASP A 318 0.66 -3.01 -11.33
CA ASP A 318 -0.33 -1.96 -11.27
C ASP A 318 0.22 -0.79 -10.44
N ARG A 319 0.32 0.37 -11.09
CA ARG A 319 0.72 1.64 -10.49
C ARG A 319 -0.45 2.63 -10.38
N SER A 320 -1.69 2.18 -10.50
CA SER A 320 -2.87 3.03 -10.37
C SER A 320 -2.91 3.76 -9.03
N SER A 321 -2.35 3.19 -7.96
CA SER A 321 -2.28 3.86 -6.65
C SER A 321 -1.37 5.09 -6.60
N TYR A 322 -0.53 5.30 -7.62
CA TYR A 322 0.37 6.46 -7.75
C TYR A 322 -0.20 7.56 -8.65
N GLU A 323 -1.36 7.33 -9.28
CA GLU A 323 -2.03 8.38 -10.04
C GLU A 323 -2.47 9.52 -9.13
N GLN A 324 -2.15 10.73 -9.55
CA GLN A 324 -2.52 11.95 -8.82
C GLN A 324 -4.00 12.29 -9.03
N ASP A 325 -4.53 12.03 -10.23
CA ASP A 325 -5.96 12.21 -10.51
C ASP A 325 -6.73 10.92 -10.18
N PRO A 326 -7.77 10.96 -9.33
CA PRO A 326 -8.61 9.79 -9.05
C PRO A 326 -9.30 9.23 -10.32
N VAL A 327 -9.54 10.06 -11.34
CA VAL A 327 -10.04 9.63 -12.65
C VAL A 327 -8.97 8.87 -13.41
N GLY A 328 -7.69 9.24 -13.24
CA GLY A 328 -6.54 8.50 -13.76
C GLY A 328 -6.54 7.07 -13.23
N ARG A 329 -6.82 6.86 -11.93
CA ARG A 329 -6.98 5.52 -11.34
C ARG A 329 -8.06 4.70 -12.05
N CYS A 330 -9.18 5.33 -12.39
CA CYS A 330 -10.28 4.68 -13.10
C CYS A 330 -9.89 4.34 -14.55
N GLU A 331 -9.07 5.18 -15.20
CA GLU A 331 -8.66 5.04 -16.61
C GLU A 331 -7.77 3.81 -16.85
N TRP A 332 -7.14 3.23 -15.80
CA TRP A 332 -6.42 1.95 -15.88
C TRP A 332 -7.29 0.78 -16.39
N ILE A 333 -8.61 0.95 -16.45
CA ILE A 333 -9.55 -0.04 -17.02
C ILE A 333 -9.22 -0.33 -18.48
N LYS A 334 -8.63 0.64 -19.18
CA LYS A 334 -8.15 0.49 -20.56
C LYS A 334 -7.04 -0.54 -20.67
N ILE A 335 -6.12 -0.62 -19.70
CA ILE A 335 -5.09 -1.67 -19.65
C ILE A 335 -5.75 -3.03 -19.51
N TYR A 336 -6.67 -3.18 -18.56
CA TYR A 336 -7.36 -4.46 -18.33
C TYR A 336 -8.23 -4.87 -19.52
N GLY A 337 -8.84 -3.90 -20.19
CA GLY A 337 -9.51 -4.07 -21.49
C GLY A 337 -8.55 -4.61 -22.56
N LEU A 338 -7.37 -4.01 -22.72
CA LEU A 338 -6.36 -4.47 -23.68
C LEU A 338 -5.90 -5.90 -23.38
N LEU A 339 -5.53 -6.19 -22.12
CA LEU A 339 -5.03 -7.50 -21.71
C LEU A 339 -6.04 -8.63 -21.99
N THR A 340 -7.33 -8.34 -21.83
CA THR A 340 -8.41 -9.34 -21.91
C THR A 340 -9.22 -9.31 -23.21
N GLY A 341 -8.90 -8.41 -24.15
CA GLY A 341 -9.65 -8.22 -25.39
C GLY A 341 -11.03 -7.56 -25.20
N LYS A 342 -11.18 -6.77 -24.14
CA LYS A 342 -12.40 -6.08 -23.69
C LYS A 342 -12.30 -4.56 -23.78
N GLU A 343 -11.56 -4.05 -24.76
CA GLU A 343 -11.29 -2.62 -24.91
C GLU A 343 -12.56 -1.78 -25.13
N LYS A 344 -13.55 -2.32 -25.84
CA LYS A 344 -14.83 -1.64 -26.05
C LYS A 344 -15.61 -1.49 -24.74
N GLU A 345 -15.70 -2.57 -23.96
CA GLU A 345 -16.35 -2.58 -22.65
C GLU A 345 -15.62 -1.65 -21.68
N ALA A 346 -14.28 -1.63 -21.70
CA ALA A 346 -13.45 -0.74 -20.90
C ALA A 346 -13.70 0.74 -21.24
N GLU A 347 -13.71 1.10 -22.53
CA GLU A 347 -13.94 2.48 -22.97
C GLU A 347 -15.35 2.97 -22.61
N GLN A 348 -16.36 2.10 -22.76
CA GLN A 348 -17.72 2.41 -22.35
C GLN A 348 -17.81 2.66 -20.84
N ALA A 349 -17.27 1.74 -20.03
CA ALA A 349 -17.29 1.85 -18.57
C ALA A 349 -16.56 3.11 -18.07
N PHE A 350 -15.40 3.43 -18.66
CA PHE A 350 -14.67 4.65 -18.34
C PHE A 350 -15.47 5.90 -18.70
N SER A 351 -16.06 5.94 -19.90
CA SER A 351 -16.89 7.06 -20.37
C SER A 351 -18.10 7.30 -19.49
N GLU A 352 -18.75 6.25 -18.99
CA GLU A 352 -19.88 6.35 -18.06
C GLU A 352 -19.48 7.02 -16.74
N GLN A 353 -18.32 6.65 -16.18
CA GLN A 353 -17.81 7.26 -14.94
C GLN A 353 -17.38 8.72 -15.15
N LEU A 354 -16.74 9.03 -16.29
CA LEU A 354 -16.38 10.39 -16.65
C LEU A 354 -17.62 11.27 -16.86
N GLY A 355 -18.68 10.72 -17.45
CA GLY A 355 -19.98 11.38 -17.62
C GLY A 355 -20.59 11.85 -16.29
N LYS A 356 -20.44 11.05 -15.23
CA LYS A 356 -20.92 11.41 -13.88
C LYS A 356 -20.15 12.61 -13.33
N ILE A 357 -18.84 12.65 -13.50
CA ILE A 357 -17.99 13.74 -13.00
C ILE A 357 -18.25 15.04 -13.77
N THR A 358 -18.24 14.98 -15.10
CA THR A 358 -18.48 16.16 -15.96
C THR A 358 -19.88 16.76 -15.78
N SER A 359 -20.85 15.97 -15.31
CA SER A 359 -22.17 16.50 -14.96
C SER A 359 -22.16 17.41 -13.72
N LEU A 360 -21.12 17.33 -12.89
CA LEU A 360 -20.93 18.15 -11.68
C LEU A 360 -20.31 19.51 -11.98
N ASP A 361 -19.67 19.71 -13.13
CA ASP A 361 -18.94 20.94 -13.49
C ASP A 361 -19.83 22.21 -13.47
N ASN A 362 -21.15 22.05 -13.52
CA ASN A 362 -22.13 23.14 -13.50
C ASN A 362 -22.88 23.29 -12.17
N ILE A 363 -22.48 22.56 -11.12
CA ILE A 363 -23.10 22.65 -9.79
C ILE A 363 -22.43 23.78 -9.00
N ASP A 364 -23.22 24.54 -8.25
CA ASP A 364 -22.71 25.60 -7.39
C ASP A 364 -21.79 25.00 -6.32
N PHE A 365 -20.55 25.48 -6.26
CA PHE A 365 -19.54 24.97 -5.34
C PHE A 365 -19.97 25.32 -3.91
N SER A 366 -20.29 24.29 -3.12
CA SER A 366 -20.66 24.49 -1.71
C SER A 366 -19.53 25.17 -0.93
N GLY A 367 -18.28 24.93 -1.32
CA GLY A 367 -17.09 25.41 -0.62
C GLY A 367 -16.92 24.81 0.77
N LYS A 368 -17.73 23.81 1.14
CA LYS A 368 -17.68 23.16 2.45
C LYS A 368 -16.32 22.52 2.69
N ARG A 369 -15.80 22.74 3.89
CA ARG A 369 -14.54 22.20 4.37
C ARG A 369 -14.75 20.78 4.88
N VAL A 370 -13.98 19.83 4.34
CA VAL A 370 -14.09 18.40 4.66
C VAL A 370 -12.76 17.91 5.23
N SER A 371 -12.82 17.11 6.30
CA SER A 371 -11.66 16.31 6.73
C SER A 371 -12.01 14.82 6.76
N PHE A 372 -11.02 13.98 6.43
CA PHE A 372 -11.16 12.53 6.33
C PHE A 372 -10.19 11.85 7.30
N PHE A 373 -10.70 10.96 8.14
CA PHE A 373 -9.90 10.38 9.22
C PHE A 373 -10.38 9.01 9.67
N SER A 374 -9.52 8.27 10.38
CA SER A 374 -9.89 7.13 11.22
C SER A 374 -9.04 7.16 12.49
N ILE A 375 -9.46 6.43 13.53
CA ILE A 375 -8.72 6.37 14.80
C ILE A 375 -8.18 4.95 14.93
N ASN A 376 -6.86 4.80 14.94
CA ASN A 376 -6.25 3.48 15.07
C ASN A 376 -6.28 2.99 16.54
N SER A 377 -5.87 1.74 16.74
CA SER A 377 -5.77 1.15 18.09
C SER A 377 -4.79 1.83 19.05
N GLU A 378 -3.90 2.68 18.54
CA GLU A 378 -2.94 3.49 19.31
C GLU A 378 -3.45 4.90 19.62
N HIS A 379 -4.74 5.17 19.35
CA HIS A 379 -5.38 6.48 19.48
C HIS A 379 -4.76 7.59 18.62
N LEU A 380 -4.06 7.23 17.53
CA LEU A 380 -3.58 8.17 16.53
C LEU A 380 -4.63 8.37 15.44
N ILE A 381 -4.64 9.57 14.86
CA ILE A 381 -5.48 9.90 13.73
C ILE A 381 -4.78 9.51 12.43
N TYR A 382 -5.38 8.58 11.69
CA TYR A 382 -4.99 8.27 10.33
C TYR A 382 -5.79 9.12 9.35
N THR A 383 -5.11 9.98 8.61
CA THR A 383 -5.69 10.95 7.66
C THR A 383 -4.93 10.95 6.33
N ARG A 384 -5.33 11.80 5.38
CA ARG A 384 -4.72 11.92 4.05
C ARG A 384 -4.07 13.28 3.86
N GLY A 385 -2.96 13.29 3.11
CA GLY A 385 -2.32 14.52 2.64
C GLY A 385 -3.13 15.21 1.55
N LYS A 386 -2.78 16.46 1.24
CA LYS A 386 -3.47 17.28 0.21
C LYS A 386 -3.35 16.73 -1.22
N ASP A 387 -2.29 15.96 -1.47
CA ASP A 387 -1.96 15.39 -2.78
C ASP A 387 -2.54 13.97 -2.95
N ASP A 388 -3.29 13.47 -1.95
CA ASP A 388 -3.96 12.16 -2.02
C ASP A 388 -5.17 12.18 -2.96
N TYR A 389 -5.46 11.02 -3.57
CA TYR A 389 -6.57 10.88 -4.50
C TYR A 389 -7.93 11.19 -3.86
N PHE A 390 -8.13 10.92 -2.56
CA PHE A 390 -9.39 11.23 -1.88
C PHE A 390 -9.55 12.75 -1.68
N ALA A 391 -8.47 13.47 -1.37
CA ALA A 391 -8.48 14.92 -1.32
C ALA A 391 -8.92 15.51 -2.66
N LYS A 392 -8.41 14.96 -3.77
CA LYS A 392 -8.83 15.33 -5.13
C LYS A 392 -10.26 14.94 -5.47
N MET A 393 -10.79 13.84 -4.92
CA MET A 393 -12.21 13.50 -5.05
C MET A 393 -13.10 14.55 -4.37
N VAL A 394 -12.73 15.02 -3.18
CA VAL A 394 -13.46 16.11 -2.47
C VAL A 394 -13.43 17.41 -3.27
N GLU A 395 -12.27 17.79 -3.83
CA GLU A 395 -12.15 18.98 -4.68
C GLU A 395 -13.06 18.87 -5.92
N LYS A 396 -13.02 17.74 -6.63
CA LYS A 396 -13.88 17.47 -7.81
C LYS A 396 -15.37 17.42 -7.47
N ALA A 397 -15.73 17.05 -6.24
CA ALA A 397 -17.11 17.05 -5.76
C ALA A 397 -17.63 18.46 -5.37
N GLY A 398 -16.76 19.47 -5.38
CA GLY A 398 -17.10 20.87 -5.07
C GLY A 398 -16.87 21.27 -3.61
N GLY A 399 -16.07 20.49 -2.86
CA GLY A 399 -15.66 20.77 -1.49
C GLY A 399 -14.22 21.27 -1.38
N VAL A 400 -13.82 21.60 -0.16
CA VAL A 400 -12.44 21.99 0.20
C VAL A 400 -11.88 20.95 1.15
N TYR A 401 -10.91 20.16 0.70
CA TYR A 401 -10.25 19.19 1.58
C TYR A 401 -9.30 19.89 2.56
N VAL A 402 -9.42 19.57 3.85
CA VAL A 402 -8.56 20.10 4.91
C VAL A 402 -7.58 19.02 5.36
N ALA A 403 -6.33 19.21 4.95
CA ALA A 403 -5.19 18.34 5.23
C ALA A 403 -4.34 18.90 6.39
N PRO A 404 -3.48 18.07 7.02
CA PRO A 404 -2.48 18.56 7.95
C PRO A 404 -1.51 19.55 7.27
N PRO A 405 -1.00 20.56 8.01
CA PRO A 405 -0.17 21.64 7.44
C PRO A 405 1.22 21.19 6.98
N GLU A 406 1.76 20.10 7.55
CA GLU A 406 3.00 19.47 7.08
C GLU A 406 2.67 18.23 6.25
N ASN A 407 3.06 18.23 4.97
CA ASN A 407 3.25 16.98 4.25
C ASN A 407 4.41 16.26 4.94
N SER A 408 4.21 15.08 5.54
CA SER A 408 5.34 14.26 5.97
C SER A 408 6.27 14.11 4.77
N LYS A 409 7.52 14.57 4.89
CA LYS A 409 8.48 14.64 3.79
C LYS A 409 8.96 13.26 3.30
N ASP A 410 8.47 12.18 3.88
CA ASP A 410 8.87 10.82 3.52
C ASP A 410 7.83 10.11 2.68
N GLY A 411 8.08 10.09 1.37
CA GLY A 411 7.55 9.10 0.44
C GLY A 411 6.12 9.32 -0.03
N ASN A 412 5.78 8.64 -1.14
CA ASN A 412 4.45 8.60 -1.76
C ASN A 412 3.38 7.89 -0.89
N SER A 413 3.50 7.94 0.45
CA SER A 413 2.49 7.40 1.35
C SER A 413 1.27 8.32 1.34
N SER A 414 0.16 7.79 0.84
CA SER A 414 -1.15 8.45 0.86
C SER A 414 -1.74 8.58 2.27
N TYR A 415 -1.19 7.90 3.27
CA TYR A 415 -1.66 7.91 4.66
C TYR A 415 -0.68 8.62 5.58
N LEU A 416 -1.23 9.48 6.44
CA LEU A 416 -0.53 10.24 7.46
C LEU A 416 -1.07 9.84 8.83
N SER A 417 -0.16 9.61 9.78
CA SER A 417 -0.50 9.45 11.19
C SER A 417 -0.18 10.75 11.92
N VAL A 418 -1.17 11.34 12.61
CA VAL A 418 -1.02 12.56 13.40
C VAL A 418 -1.62 12.37 14.79
N SER A 419 -1.14 13.14 15.78
CA SER A 419 -1.78 13.13 17.11
C SER A 419 -3.18 13.73 17.05
N THR A 420 -4.02 13.42 18.04
CA THR A 420 -5.37 13.98 18.13
C THR A 420 -5.35 15.49 18.30
N GLU A 421 -4.39 16.05 19.04
CA GLU A 421 -4.24 17.50 19.20
C GLU A 421 -3.86 18.17 17.87
N ALA A 422 -2.90 17.61 17.15
CA ALA A 422 -2.51 18.12 15.84
C ALA A 422 -3.67 18.06 14.84
N TYR A 423 -4.47 16.99 14.88
CA TYR A 423 -5.69 16.86 14.09
C TYR A 423 -6.71 17.96 14.45
N TYR A 424 -6.97 18.15 15.74
CA TYR A 424 -7.91 19.16 16.23
C TYR A 424 -7.53 20.57 15.76
N ASP A 425 -6.25 20.92 15.80
CA ASP A 425 -5.78 22.27 15.45
C ASP A 425 -6.17 22.72 14.04
N TYR A 426 -6.17 21.80 13.06
CA TYR A 426 -6.55 22.13 11.68
C TYR A 426 -7.98 21.71 11.31
N ALA A 427 -8.54 20.66 11.96
CA ALA A 427 -9.81 20.06 11.57
C ALA A 427 -11.01 20.50 12.44
N ARG A 428 -10.82 21.20 13.57
CA ARG A 428 -11.94 21.54 14.47
C ARG A 428 -13.08 22.37 13.84
N ASP A 429 -12.75 23.20 12.86
CA ASP A 429 -13.65 24.16 12.20
C ASP A 429 -14.08 23.68 10.80
N VAL A 430 -14.01 22.37 10.52
CA VAL A 430 -14.53 21.80 9.26
C VAL A 430 -16.05 21.66 9.32
N ASP A 431 -16.70 21.80 8.16
CA ASP A 431 -18.14 21.66 8.02
C ASP A 431 -18.56 20.19 8.04
N ILE A 432 -17.73 19.30 7.50
CA ILE A 432 -18.01 17.86 7.38
C ILE A 432 -16.81 17.05 7.85
N LEU A 433 -17.08 16.04 8.68
CA LEU A 433 -16.12 15.01 9.05
C LEU A 433 -16.52 13.68 8.39
N ILE A 434 -15.57 13.01 7.76
CA ILE A 434 -15.79 11.69 7.16
C ILE A 434 -14.85 10.68 7.85
N TYR A 435 -15.43 9.69 8.52
CA TYR A 435 -14.74 8.56 9.11
C TYR A 435 -14.43 7.50 8.04
N ASN A 436 -13.17 7.10 7.92
CA ASN A 436 -12.71 6.12 6.96
C ASN A 436 -12.96 4.69 7.47
N ALA A 437 -14.13 4.15 7.18
CA ALA A 437 -14.47 2.80 7.63
C ALA A 437 -13.73 1.69 6.86
N ALA A 438 -13.02 2.03 5.78
CA ALA A 438 -12.23 1.07 5.01
C ALA A 438 -10.94 0.64 5.72
N ILE A 439 -10.56 1.30 6.82
CA ILE A 439 -9.38 0.96 7.63
C ILE A 439 -9.79 0.44 9.00
N GLU A 440 -10.61 1.22 9.69
CA GLU A 440 -11.08 0.92 11.03
C GLU A 440 -12.61 0.91 11.04
N ASP A 441 -13.23 0.09 11.88
CA ASP A 441 -14.68 0.05 11.95
C ASP A 441 -15.22 1.41 12.42
N ALA A 442 -16.20 1.94 11.69
CA ALA A 442 -16.84 3.19 12.06
C ALA A 442 -17.51 3.06 13.45
N PRO A 443 -17.48 4.12 14.29
CA PRO A 443 -18.25 4.16 15.51
C PRO A 443 -19.75 3.95 15.20
N LYS A 444 -20.50 3.38 16.14
CA LYS A 444 -21.94 3.09 15.95
C LYS A 444 -22.77 4.35 15.86
N ASP A 445 -22.37 5.38 16.60
CA ASP A 445 -23.09 6.65 16.71
C ASP A 445 -22.13 7.79 17.09
N LEU A 446 -22.65 9.02 17.06
CA LEU A 446 -21.91 10.22 17.46
C LEU A 446 -21.43 10.17 18.92
N GLU A 447 -22.14 9.47 19.81
CA GLU A 447 -21.77 9.38 21.23
C GLU A 447 -20.57 8.45 21.44
N GLU A 448 -20.44 7.39 20.65
CA GLU A 448 -19.25 6.54 20.63
C GLU A 448 -18.04 7.30 20.09
N LEU A 449 -18.20 8.11 19.04
CA LEU A 449 -17.13 8.99 18.54
C LEU A 449 -16.69 10.02 19.59
N LYS A 450 -17.63 10.65 20.32
CA LYS A 450 -17.29 11.58 21.41
C LYS A 450 -16.58 10.89 22.58
N LYS A 451 -16.79 9.59 22.77
CA LYS A 451 -16.12 8.81 23.81
C LYS A 451 -14.72 8.35 23.40
N SER A 452 -14.44 8.25 22.09
CA SER A 452 -13.11 7.82 21.63
C SER A 452 -12.03 8.86 21.92
N ASP A 453 -12.37 10.16 21.84
CA ASP A 453 -11.50 11.24 22.32
C ASP A 453 -12.32 12.49 22.66
N VAL A 454 -11.89 13.25 23.67
CA VAL A 454 -12.54 14.47 24.15
C VAL A 454 -12.62 15.57 23.08
N ILE A 455 -11.68 15.59 22.13
CA ILE A 455 -11.64 16.63 21.09
C ILE A 455 -12.88 16.62 20.19
N PHE A 456 -13.47 15.44 19.94
CA PHE A 456 -14.57 15.28 18.98
C PHE A 456 -15.84 15.99 19.48
N GLY A 457 -16.05 16.03 20.80
CA GLY A 457 -17.16 16.79 21.39
C GLY A 457 -17.10 18.29 21.06
N ASP A 458 -15.92 18.81 20.74
CA ASP A 458 -15.69 20.22 20.47
C ASP A 458 -15.66 20.62 18.99
N MET A 459 -15.59 19.66 18.06
CA MET A 459 -15.51 19.93 16.63
C MET A 459 -16.85 20.40 16.05
N GLN A 460 -16.81 21.37 15.12
CA GLN A 460 -18.00 21.98 14.52
C GLN A 460 -18.91 20.94 13.86
N ALA A 461 -18.36 20.07 13.00
CA ALA A 461 -19.13 19.02 12.32
C ALA A 461 -19.80 18.04 13.30
N VAL A 462 -19.17 17.71 14.44
CA VAL A 462 -19.79 16.84 15.46
C VAL A 462 -20.92 17.55 16.18
N LYS A 463 -20.77 18.85 16.45
CA LYS A 463 -21.81 19.69 17.07
C LYS A 463 -23.02 19.89 16.14
N SER A 464 -22.80 20.01 14.83
CA SER A 464 -23.88 20.13 13.84
C SER A 464 -24.49 18.78 13.42
N GLY A 465 -23.81 17.67 13.71
CA GLY A 465 -24.22 16.33 13.30
C GLY A 465 -23.86 15.99 11.85
N ASP A 466 -22.93 16.73 11.24
CA ASP A 466 -22.44 16.52 9.88
C ASP A 466 -21.20 15.61 9.86
N VAL A 467 -21.35 14.47 10.53
CA VAL A 467 -20.36 13.41 10.54
C VAL A 467 -20.86 12.25 9.68
N TRP A 468 -19.97 11.74 8.86
CA TRP A 468 -20.24 10.68 7.89
C TRP A 468 -19.20 9.58 8.06
N TYR A 469 -19.46 8.41 7.49
CA TYR A 469 -18.48 7.35 7.34
C TYR A 469 -18.56 6.72 5.96
N THR A 470 -17.45 6.16 5.49
CA THR A 470 -17.41 5.47 4.18
C THR A 470 -17.90 4.04 4.30
N ASP A 471 -18.32 3.42 3.21
CA ASP A 471 -18.39 1.95 3.14
C ASP A 471 -16.97 1.35 3.28
N LYS A 472 -16.86 0.16 3.88
CA LYS A 472 -15.58 -0.55 4.05
C LYS A 472 -14.95 -0.97 2.71
N SER A 473 -15.80 -1.07 1.69
CA SER A 473 -15.44 -1.53 0.36
C SER A 473 -14.72 -0.50 -0.51
N LEU A 474 -14.70 0.78 -0.10
CA LEU A 474 -14.26 1.92 -0.91
C LEU A 474 -12.89 1.71 -1.59
N TYR A 475 -11.94 1.08 -0.89
CA TYR A 475 -10.59 0.85 -1.40
C TYR A 475 -10.52 -0.14 -2.57
N GLN A 476 -11.55 -0.98 -2.78
CA GLN A 476 -11.60 -1.96 -3.87
C GLN A 476 -12.26 -1.41 -5.14
N PHE A 477 -12.91 -0.24 -5.10
CA PHE A 477 -13.79 0.25 -6.17
C PHE A 477 -13.20 1.41 -6.99
N ALA A 478 -12.01 1.22 -7.55
CA ALA A 478 -11.39 2.19 -8.46
C ALA A 478 -12.20 2.40 -9.77
N ASN A 479 -13.03 1.44 -10.16
CA ASN A 479 -13.98 1.55 -11.28
C ASN A 479 -15.17 2.48 -11.01
N LYS A 480 -15.42 2.87 -9.76
CA LYS A 480 -16.59 3.68 -9.37
C LYS A 480 -16.20 5.10 -8.97
N THR A 481 -15.04 5.60 -9.43
CA THR A 481 -14.58 6.96 -9.11
C THR A 481 -15.63 8.03 -9.37
N GLY A 482 -16.37 7.96 -10.49
CA GLY A 482 -17.42 8.92 -10.81
C GLY A 482 -18.62 8.83 -9.87
N ASP A 483 -19.02 7.62 -9.50
CA ASP A 483 -20.06 7.40 -8.47
C ASP A 483 -19.64 7.96 -7.11
N ILE A 484 -18.41 7.68 -6.67
CA ILE A 484 -17.89 8.15 -5.38
C ILE A 484 -17.85 9.68 -5.33
N ILE A 485 -17.39 10.34 -6.40
CA ILE A 485 -17.36 11.81 -6.49
C ILE A 485 -18.78 12.39 -6.53
N SER A 486 -19.71 11.73 -7.23
CA SER A 486 -21.12 12.13 -7.24
C SER A 486 -21.73 12.04 -5.85
N ASP A 487 -21.49 10.95 -5.12
CA ASP A 487 -21.98 10.76 -3.75
C ASP A 487 -21.39 11.82 -2.81
N LEU A 488 -20.09 12.14 -2.92
CA LEU A 488 -19.48 13.26 -2.18
C LEU A 488 -20.19 14.59 -2.48
N SER A 489 -20.56 14.84 -3.74
CA SER A 489 -21.27 16.07 -4.12
C SER A 489 -22.67 16.12 -3.49
N GLU A 490 -23.35 14.97 -3.37
CA GLU A 490 -24.63 14.87 -2.65
C GLU A 490 -24.47 15.14 -1.15
N VAL A 491 -23.42 14.60 -0.53
CA VAL A 491 -23.04 14.88 0.87
C VAL A 491 -22.79 16.37 1.08
N LEU A 492 -22.01 17.00 0.20
CA LEU A 492 -21.66 18.43 0.28
C LEU A 492 -22.88 19.35 0.11
N SER A 493 -23.90 18.92 -0.63
CA SER A 493 -25.08 19.72 -0.93
C SER A 493 -26.28 19.50 0.01
N ASP A 494 -26.10 18.74 1.10
CA ASP A 494 -27.14 18.40 2.10
C ASP A 494 -28.40 17.75 1.50
N LYS A 495 -28.26 17.08 0.35
CA LYS A 495 -29.40 16.53 -0.40
C LYS A 495 -29.90 15.21 0.16
N LYS A 496 -29.03 14.43 0.81
CA LYS A 496 -29.32 13.10 1.35
C LYS A 496 -28.58 12.90 2.67
N ASP A 497 -29.08 12.00 3.51
CA ASP A 497 -28.40 11.49 4.71
C ASP A 497 -27.71 10.13 4.45
N ASP A 498 -27.82 9.61 3.24
CA ASP A 498 -27.32 8.29 2.84
C ASP A 498 -27.05 8.27 1.33
N THR A 499 -25.90 7.72 0.93
CA THR A 499 -25.45 7.59 -0.47
C THR A 499 -24.93 6.18 -0.75
N GLY A 500 -24.38 5.91 -1.94
CA GLY A 500 -23.82 4.60 -2.26
C GLY A 500 -22.57 4.27 -1.44
N PHE A 501 -21.75 5.26 -1.12
CA PHE A 501 -20.44 5.08 -0.46
C PHE A 501 -20.27 5.84 0.85
N PHE A 502 -21.14 6.78 1.17
CA PHE A 502 -21.05 7.62 2.36
C PHE A 502 -22.37 7.62 3.11
N HIS A 503 -22.29 7.36 4.41
CA HIS A 503 -23.44 7.20 5.28
C HIS A 503 -23.33 8.15 6.47
N LYS A 504 -24.41 8.84 6.82
CA LYS A 504 -24.39 9.78 7.95
C LYS A 504 -24.28 9.00 9.27
N LEU A 505 -23.34 9.40 10.12
CA LEU A 505 -23.17 8.88 11.47
C LEU A 505 -24.19 9.58 12.39
N ARG A 506 -25.17 8.81 12.88
CA ARG A 506 -26.31 9.34 13.63
C ARG A 506 -26.07 9.41 15.13
#